data_AF-A0A0V0H3I6-F1
#
_entry.id   AF-A0A0V0H3I6-F1
#
_cell.length_a   1.000
_cell.length_b   1.000
_cell.length_c   1.000
_cell.angle_alpha   90.00
_cell.angle_beta   90.00
_cell.angle_gamma   90.00
#
_symmetry.space_group_name_H-M   'P 1'
#
loop_
_entity.id
_entity.type
_entity.pdbx_description
1 polymer ?
#
loop_
_entity_poly.entity_id
_entity_poly.type
_entity_poly.pdbx_seq_one_letter_code
_entity_poly.pdbx_strand_id
1 'polypeptide(L)'
;MENKKVVVCPENEELAAYMWNKKQEMAQSPNGISENTSMTLQKAYTNLCKSKTPIKTLKEFSKIKGVGKWLLKLMKGFFEVDDRDASSSEESDDSTEKGKKNKGTKRYMPQKNSVAYALLITLYRSTTNGEKFMHKQELIDATEASGLSRAPVGPEKGKGKPGQFSSPRDWYSGWSCMAKLVSKALVAKSSCPAKHPLSTSADIC
;
A
#
# COMPACT_ATOMS: atom_id res chain seq x y z
N MET A 1 -14.26 23.35 17.35
CA MET A 1 -15.67 22.97 17.11
C MET A 1 -15.91 23.09 15.61
N GLU A 2 -16.06 21.96 14.92
CA GLU A 2 -16.39 21.98 13.49
C GLU A 2 -17.90 22.15 13.38
N ASN A 3 -18.34 23.32 12.93
CA ASN A 3 -19.77 23.65 12.87
C ASN A 3 -20.42 22.99 11.65
N LYS A 4 -21.60 22.39 11.84
CA LYS A 4 -22.49 21.92 10.76
C LYS A 4 -22.74 23.12 9.83
N LYS A 5 -22.33 23.01 8.56
CA LYS A 5 -22.55 24.10 7.61
C LYS A 5 -23.98 24.04 7.09
N VAL A 6 -24.57 25.21 6.93
CA VAL A 6 -25.88 25.36 6.29
C VAL A 6 -25.74 24.87 4.85
N VAL A 7 -26.59 23.92 4.48
CA VAL A 7 -26.62 23.36 3.13
C VAL A 7 -27.40 24.33 2.24
N VAL A 8 -26.83 24.71 1.09
CA VAL A 8 -27.46 25.68 0.17
C VAL A 8 -28.65 25.07 -0.56
N CYS A 9 -28.65 23.75 -0.81
CA CYS A 9 -29.78 23.01 -1.37
C CYS A 9 -30.42 22.10 -0.32
N PRO A 10 -31.74 22.19 -0.08
CA PRO A 10 -32.42 21.32 0.86
C PRO A 10 -32.34 19.85 0.45
N GLU A 11 -32.32 19.54 -0.85
CA GLU A 11 -32.21 18.17 -1.36
C GLU A 11 -30.85 17.51 -1.04
N ASN A 12 -29.82 18.30 -0.75
CA ASN A 12 -28.51 17.79 -0.36
C ASN A 12 -28.36 17.64 1.16
N GLU A 13 -29.37 17.99 1.95
CA GLU A 13 -29.29 17.99 3.40
C GLU A 13 -29.14 16.58 3.96
N GLU A 14 -29.86 15.61 3.41
CA GLU A 14 -29.80 14.21 3.82
C GLU A 14 -28.42 13.60 3.53
N LEU A 15 -27.89 13.84 2.33
CA LEU A 15 -26.55 13.39 1.94
C LEU A 15 -25.46 14.06 2.82
N ALA A 16 -25.62 15.34 3.12
CA ALA A 16 -24.71 16.07 3.99
C ALA A 16 -24.75 15.56 5.45
N ALA A 17 -25.94 15.22 5.96
CA ALA A 17 -26.11 14.62 7.28
C ALA A 17 -25.50 13.22 7.35
N TYR A 18 -25.73 12.39 6.33
CA TYR A 18 -25.12 11.06 6.22
C TYR A 18 -23.59 11.15 6.23
N MET A 19 -23.03 12.08 5.44
CA MET A 19 -21.59 12.32 5.37
C MET A 19 -21.01 12.78 6.70
N TRP A 20 -21.72 13.63 7.42
CA TRP A 20 -21.31 14.10 8.75
C TRP A 20 -21.28 12.96 9.77
N ASN A 21 -22.32 12.10 9.77
CA ASN A 21 -22.39 10.94 10.66
C ASN A 21 -21.26 9.95 10.37
N LYS A 22 -20.99 9.64 9.09
CA LYS A 22 -19.86 8.78 8.70
C LYS A 22 -18.51 9.31 9.15
N LYS A 23 -18.33 10.63 9.17
CA LYS A 23 -17.13 11.25 9.72
C LYS A 23 -17.02 11.00 11.23
N GLN A 24 -18.09 11.16 11.99
CA GLN A 24 -18.05 10.91 13.43
C GLN A 24 -17.82 9.44 13.77
N GLU A 25 -18.49 8.53 13.06
CA GLU A 25 -18.33 7.08 13.22
C GLU A 25 -16.86 6.68 13.02
N MET A 26 -16.21 7.19 11.98
CA MET A 26 -14.80 6.93 11.75
C MET A 26 -13.89 7.58 12.80
N ALA A 27 -14.26 8.75 13.34
CA ALA A 27 -13.49 9.41 14.40
C ALA A 27 -13.53 8.62 15.72
N GLN A 28 -14.64 7.93 15.99
CA GLN A 28 -14.83 7.07 17.16
C GLN A 28 -14.22 5.67 16.98
N SER A 29 -13.79 5.31 15.78
CA SER A 29 -13.18 4.00 15.51
C SER A 29 -11.83 3.87 16.23
N PRO A 30 -11.43 2.64 16.64
CA PRO A 30 -10.22 2.42 17.44
C PRO A 30 -8.90 2.82 16.74
N ASN A 31 -8.92 2.96 15.40
CA ASN A 31 -7.78 3.41 14.61
C ASN A 31 -7.77 4.93 14.37
N GLY A 32 -8.80 5.64 14.85
CA GLY A 32 -9.01 7.06 14.63
C GLY A 32 -9.15 7.45 13.15
N ILE A 33 -9.34 8.75 12.92
CA ILE A 33 -9.24 9.35 11.59
C ILE A 33 -7.85 9.96 11.43
N SER A 34 -7.12 9.54 10.39
CA SER A 34 -5.89 10.24 10.01
C SER A 34 -6.18 11.69 9.62
N GLU A 35 -5.25 12.60 9.89
CA GLU A 35 -5.42 14.02 9.57
C GLU A 35 -5.75 14.26 8.07
N ASN A 36 -5.11 13.50 7.19
CA ASN A 36 -5.34 13.55 5.74
C ASN A 36 -6.77 13.15 5.35
N THR A 37 -7.32 12.10 5.97
CA THR A 37 -8.69 11.65 5.71
C THR A 37 -9.72 12.63 6.31
N SER A 38 -9.45 13.18 7.49
CA SER A 38 -10.21 14.27 8.11
C SER A 38 -10.33 15.47 7.17
N MET A 39 -9.20 15.94 6.65
CA MET A 39 -9.12 17.08 5.73
C MET A 39 -9.87 16.82 4.43
N THR A 40 -9.80 15.59 3.91
CA THR A 40 -10.51 15.20 2.68
C THR A 40 -12.03 15.20 2.89
N LEU A 41 -12.50 14.63 4.00
CA LEU A 41 -13.92 14.62 4.37
C LEU A 41 -14.43 16.05 4.59
N GLN A 42 -13.67 16.90 5.27
CA GLN A 42 -14.02 18.31 5.45
C GLN A 42 -14.11 19.05 4.12
N LYS A 43 -13.12 18.91 3.23
CA LYS A 43 -13.15 19.56 1.91
C LYS A 43 -14.35 19.11 1.09
N ALA A 44 -14.63 17.82 1.04
CA ALA A 44 -15.78 17.31 0.30
C ALA A 44 -17.12 17.73 0.94
N TYR A 45 -17.25 17.70 2.27
CA TYR A 45 -18.45 18.19 2.99
C TYR A 45 -18.68 19.68 2.72
N THR A 46 -17.64 20.52 2.81
CA THR A 46 -17.79 21.95 2.54
C THR A 46 -18.18 22.26 1.10
N ASN A 47 -17.70 21.48 0.12
CA ASN A 47 -18.08 21.65 -1.27
C ASN A 47 -19.48 21.10 -1.57
N LEU A 48 -19.89 20.02 -0.88
CA LEU A 48 -21.25 19.50 -0.92
C LEU A 48 -22.24 20.55 -0.39
N CYS A 49 -22.00 21.14 0.78
CA CYS A 49 -22.86 22.19 1.33
C CYS A 49 -22.95 23.43 0.44
N LYS A 50 -21.88 23.75 -0.31
CA LYS A 50 -21.84 24.88 -1.26
C LYS A 50 -22.49 24.58 -2.61
N SER A 51 -22.73 23.32 -2.93
CA SER A 51 -23.30 22.94 -4.22
C SER A 51 -24.76 23.39 -4.31
N LYS A 52 -25.11 24.02 -5.44
CA LYS A 52 -26.47 24.51 -5.75
C LYS A 52 -27.29 23.52 -6.56
N THR A 53 -26.69 22.37 -6.90
CA THR A 53 -27.32 21.33 -7.71
C THR A 53 -27.72 20.17 -6.80
N PRO A 54 -28.93 19.62 -6.94
CA PRO A 54 -29.31 18.41 -6.23
C PRO A 54 -28.40 17.26 -6.66
N ILE A 55 -27.85 16.51 -5.70
CA ILE A 55 -26.99 15.35 -5.94
C ILE A 55 -27.79 14.12 -5.56
N LYS A 56 -28.40 13.50 -6.56
CA LYS A 56 -29.22 12.29 -6.37
C LYS A 56 -28.48 11.04 -6.81
N THR A 57 -27.48 11.19 -7.68
CA THR A 57 -26.72 10.05 -8.21
C THR A 57 -25.27 10.05 -7.77
N LEU A 58 -24.68 8.86 -7.71
CA LEU A 58 -23.25 8.69 -7.43
C LEU A 58 -22.36 9.38 -8.48
N LYS A 59 -22.85 9.51 -9.73
CA LYS A 59 -22.17 10.23 -10.82
C LYS A 59 -22.08 11.73 -10.54
N GLU A 60 -23.13 12.33 -10.00
CA GLU A 60 -23.14 13.74 -9.59
C GLU A 60 -22.25 13.99 -8.38
N PHE A 61 -22.29 13.07 -7.40
CA PHE A 61 -21.41 13.14 -6.23
C PHE A 61 -19.93 13.12 -6.63
N SER A 62 -19.56 12.31 -7.64
CA SER A 62 -18.21 12.27 -8.18
C SER A 62 -17.73 13.59 -8.81
N LYS A 63 -18.62 14.47 -9.24
CA LYS A 63 -18.25 15.76 -9.86
C LYS A 63 -17.85 16.80 -8.81
N ILE A 64 -18.14 16.57 -7.53
CA ILE A 64 -17.81 17.50 -6.45
C ILE A 64 -16.30 17.49 -6.22
N LYS A 65 -15.72 18.69 -6.13
CA LYS A 65 -14.29 18.86 -5.82
C LYS A 65 -13.96 18.25 -4.46
N GLY A 66 -12.96 17.37 -4.43
CA GLY A 66 -12.53 16.67 -3.22
C GLY A 66 -13.21 15.31 -3.01
N VAL A 67 -14.17 14.94 -3.85
CA VAL A 67 -14.70 13.57 -3.90
C VAL A 67 -13.79 12.71 -4.76
N GLY A 68 -13.15 11.73 -4.12
CA GLY A 68 -12.31 10.72 -4.79
C GLY A 68 -12.91 9.32 -4.73
N LYS A 69 -12.26 8.35 -5.39
CA LYS A 69 -12.68 6.94 -5.45
C LYS A 69 -13.00 6.33 -4.07
N TRP A 70 -12.21 6.68 -3.06
CA TRP A 70 -12.43 6.21 -1.69
C TRP A 70 -13.73 6.77 -1.09
N LEU A 71 -14.00 8.07 -1.28
CA LEU A 71 -15.20 8.70 -0.75
C LEU A 71 -16.47 8.26 -1.48
N LEU A 72 -16.37 8.00 -2.80
CA LEU A 72 -17.45 7.38 -3.57
C LEU A 72 -17.82 6.00 -3.01
N LYS A 73 -16.82 5.18 -2.68
CA LYS A 73 -17.05 3.86 -2.06
C LYS A 73 -17.66 3.98 -0.67
N LEU A 74 -17.26 5.00 0.10
CA LEU A 74 -17.81 5.26 1.43
C LEU A 74 -19.29 5.69 1.37
N MET A 75 -19.65 6.52 0.40
CA MET A 75 -21.02 7.03 0.23
C MET A 75 -21.92 6.12 -0.61
N LYS A 76 -21.40 5.05 -1.21
CA LYS A 76 -22.19 4.13 -2.04
C LYS A 76 -23.42 3.60 -1.31
N GLY A 77 -23.29 3.29 -0.01
CA GLY A 77 -24.38 2.79 0.81
C GLY A 77 -25.52 3.78 1.06
N PHE A 78 -25.35 5.08 0.76
CA PHE A 78 -26.44 6.04 0.75
C PHE A 78 -27.23 5.97 -0.56
N PHE A 79 -26.52 5.89 -1.70
CA PHE A 79 -27.13 5.85 -3.03
C PHE A 79 -27.72 4.46 -3.40
N GLU A 80 -27.27 3.37 -2.77
CA GLU A 80 -27.82 2.01 -2.99
C GLU A 80 -29.21 1.80 -2.35
N VAL A 81 -29.72 2.74 -1.55
CA VAL A 81 -31.04 2.63 -0.91
C VAL A 81 -32.18 2.99 -1.88
N ASP A 82 -31.91 3.80 -2.91
CA ASP A 82 -32.90 4.26 -3.89
C ASP A 82 -33.11 3.30 -5.08
N ASP A 83 -32.21 2.33 -5.31
CA ASP A 83 -32.26 1.40 -6.46
C ASP A 83 -32.99 0.08 -6.14
N ARG A 84 -34.09 0.11 -5.39
CA ARG A 84 -34.88 -1.10 -5.05
C ARG A 84 -35.89 -1.55 -6.11
N ASP A 85 -35.94 -0.92 -7.29
CA ASP A 85 -36.92 -1.23 -8.35
C ASP A 85 -36.32 -1.47 -9.75
N ALA A 86 -35.12 -2.03 -9.88
CA ALA A 86 -34.67 -2.58 -11.16
C ALA A 86 -33.76 -3.80 -11.01
N SER A 87 -34.38 -4.96 -11.19
CA SER A 87 -33.77 -6.29 -11.18
C SER A 87 -32.86 -6.54 -12.41
N SER A 88 -31.71 -7.17 -12.12
CA SER A 88 -30.95 -8.14 -12.94
C SER A 88 -29.94 -7.70 -14.01
N SER A 89 -28.75 -8.31 -13.89
CA SER A 89 -27.70 -8.64 -14.88
C SER A 89 -26.86 -7.49 -15.48
N GLU A 90 -25.53 -7.48 -15.24
CA GLU A 90 -24.50 -8.14 -16.09
C GLU A 90 -24.51 -7.54 -17.52
N GLU A 91 -23.49 -6.95 -18.13
CA GLU A 91 -22.04 -6.84 -17.95
C GLU A 91 -21.58 -5.57 -18.70
N SER A 92 -20.47 -4.95 -18.30
CA SER A 92 -19.48 -4.47 -19.28
C SER A 92 -18.14 -4.36 -18.58
N ASP A 93 -17.40 -5.44 -18.76
CA ASP A 93 -15.98 -5.59 -18.55
C ASP A 93 -15.21 -4.66 -19.52
N ASP A 94 -14.52 -3.67 -18.97
CA ASP A 94 -13.17 -3.34 -19.39
C ASP A 94 -12.46 -2.67 -18.22
N SER A 95 -11.94 -3.50 -17.32
CA SER A 95 -10.82 -3.06 -16.49
C SER A 95 -9.85 -4.20 -16.31
N THR A 96 -8.98 -4.28 -17.31
CA THR A 96 -7.67 -4.94 -17.28
C THR A 96 -7.18 -5.18 -15.85
N GLU A 97 -7.01 -6.47 -15.60
CA GLU A 97 -6.71 -7.11 -14.34
C GLU A 97 -5.57 -6.42 -13.59
N LYS A 98 -5.86 -5.97 -12.37
CA LYS A 98 -4.97 -6.18 -11.23
C LYS A 98 -5.80 -6.17 -9.97
N GLY A 99 -6.41 -7.33 -9.71
CA GLY A 99 -7.16 -7.62 -8.51
C GLY A 99 -6.34 -7.30 -7.26
N LYS A 100 -6.60 -6.14 -6.65
CA LYS A 100 -6.30 -5.93 -5.23
C LYS A 100 -7.41 -6.60 -4.44
N LYS A 101 -7.35 -7.93 -4.36
CA LYS A 101 -8.00 -8.67 -3.29
C LYS A 101 -7.58 -8.01 -1.99
N ASN A 102 -8.53 -7.68 -1.12
CA ASN A 102 -8.27 -7.25 0.25
C ASN A 102 -7.37 -8.31 0.89
N LYS A 103 -6.06 -8.06 0.87
CA LYS A 103 -5.05 -8.93 1.43
C LYS A 103 -5.08 -8.64 2.92
N GLY A 104 -6.03 -9.26 3.64
CA GLY A 104 -5.88 -9.47 5.08
C GLY A 104 -4.44 -9.89 5.33
N THR A 105 -3.83 -9.40 6.41
CA THR A 105 -2.39 -9.30 6.71
C THR A 105 -1.57 -10.54 6.32
N LYS A 106 -1.41 -10.80 5.02
CA LYS A 106 -0.82 -12.02 4.51
C LYS A 106 0.68 -11.86 4.70
N ARG A 107 1.26 -12.80 5.44
CA ARG A 107 2.69 -12.85 5.73
C ARG A 107 3.47 -12.58 4.44
N TYR A 108 4.46 -11.70 4.54
CA TYR A 108 5.25 -11.31 3.38
C TYR A 108 6.04 -12.52 2.90
N MET A 109 5.75 -12.97 1.68
CA MET A 109 6.44 -14.09 1.04
C MET A 109 7.09 -13.57 -0.25
N PRO A 110 8.43 -13.55 -0.33
CA PRO A 110 9.13 -13.18 -1.56
C PRO A 110 8.74 -14.05 -2.74
N GLN A 111 8.78 -13.47 -3.94
CA GLN A 111 8.56 -14.22 -5.17
C GLN A 111 9.76 -15.13 -5.46
N LYS A 112 9.51 -16.32 -6.02
CA LYS A 112 10.57 -17.22 -6.50
C LYS A 112 11.48 -16.49 -7.48
N ASN A 113 12.77 -16.77 -7.41
CA ASN A 113 13.82 -16.17 -8.25
C ASN A 113 14.02 -14.65 -8.08
N SER A 114 13.41 -14.05 -7.05
CA SER A 114 13.68 -12.67 -6.65
C SER A 114 14.94 -12.57 -5.78
N VAL A 115 15.55 -11.38 -5.73
CA VAL A 115 16.73 -11.13 -4.88
C VAL A 115 16.42 -11.37 -3.39
N ALA A 116 15.24 -10.98 -2.92
CA ALA A 116 14.83 -11.22 -1.53
C ALA A 116 14.73 -12.72 -1.20
N TYR A 117 14.20 -13.52 -2.14
CA TYR A 117 14.12 -14.96 -2.00
C TYR A 117 15.52 -15.58 -1.96
N ALA A 118 16.39 -15.19 -2.88
CA ALA A 118 17.77 -15.67 -2.93
C ALA A 118 18.52 -15.36 -1.62
N LEU A 119 18.43 -14.12 -1.11
CA LEU A 119 19.05 -13.72 0.16
C LEU A 119 18.56 -14.59 1.35
N LEU A 120 17.26 -14.89 1.43
CA LEU A 120 16.72 -15.73 2.51
C LEU A 120 17.20 -17.18 2.41
N ILE A 121 17.23 -17.75 1.21
CA ILE A 121 17.68 -19.13 0.99
C ILE A 121 19.17 -19.28 1.27
N THR A 122 19.99 -18.32 0.84
CA THR A 122 21.44 -18.30 1.14
C THR A 122 21.68 -18.25 2.65
N LEU A 123 20.97 -17.35 3.36
CA LEU A 123 21.05 -17.28 4.82
C LEU A 123 20.59 -18.58 5.48
N TYR A 124 19.49 -19.17 5.02
CA TYR A 124 19.00 -20.45 5.56
C TYR A 124 20.06 -21.54 5.43
N ARG A 125 20.66 -21.69 4.25
CA ARG A 125 21.73 -22.67 3.99
C ARG A 125 22.96 -22.43 4.87
N SER A 126 23.39 -21.18 5.04
CA SER A 126 24.51 -20.83 5.91
C SER A 126 24.20 -21.18 7.38
N THR A 127 22.98 -20.87 7.86
CA THR A 127 22.57 -21.23 9.21
C THR A 127 22.45 -22.74 9.45
N THR A 128 21.99 -23.52 8.47
CA THR A 128 21.98 -24.99 8.57
C THR A 128 23.40 -25.58 8.54
N ASN A 129 24.36 -24.87 7.92
CA ASN A 129 25.76 -25.27 7.87
C ASN A 129 26.56 -24.86 9.13
N GLY A 130 25.90 -24.25 10.14
CA GLY A 130 26.49 -23.92 11.44
C GLY A 130 26.96 -22.47 11.59
N GLU A 131 26.77 -21.63 10.57
CA GLU A 131 27.20 -20.24 10.60
C GLU A 131 26.06 -19.32 11.05
N LYS A 132 26.24 -18.65 12.19
CA LYS A 132 25.17 -17.93 12.89
C LYS A 132 24.81 -16.59 12.23
N PHE A 133 25.70 -16.01 11.44
CA PHE A 133 25.53 -14.72 10.78
C PHE A 133 26.44 -14.61 9.58
N MET A 134 25.99 -13.93 8.53
CA MET A 134 26.83 -13.54 7.40
C MET A 134 27.00 -12.02 7.36
N HIS A 135 28.17 -11.56 6.91
CA HIS A 135 28.39 -10.15 6.64
C HIS A 135 27.77 -9.75 5.31
N LYS A 136 27.50 -8.44 5.12
CA LYS A 136 26.86 -7.93 3.89
C LYS A 136 27.56 -8.40 2.61
N GLN A 137 28.87 -8.26 2.52
CA GLN A 137 29.62 -8.59 1.30
C GLN A 137 29.63 -10.10 1.04
N GLU A 138 29.89 -10.88 2.09
CA GLU A 138 29.86 -12.33 2.07
C GLU A 138 28.49 -12.89 1.66
N LEU A 139 27.40 -12.28 2.16
CA LEU A 139 26.04 -12.65 1.77
C LEU A 139 25.75 -12.30 0.31
N ILE A 140 26.23 -11.17 -0.19
CA ILE A 140 26.11 -10.79 -1.61
C ILE A 140 26.84 -11.82 -2.47
N ASP A 141 28.10 -12.08 -2.17
CA ASP A 141 28.96 -12.98 -2.95
C ASP A 141 28.40 -14.41 -2.95
N ALA A 142 27.95 -14.92 -1.79
CA ALA A 142 27.32 -16.23 -1.67
C ALA A 142 25.96 -16.31 -2.40
N THR A 143 25.18 -15.24 -2.36
CA THR A 143 23.88 -15.18 -3.06
C THR A 143 24.08 -15.11 -4.58
N GLU A 144 25.08 -14.37 -5.05
CA GLU A 144 25.44 -14.33 -6.47
C GLU A 144 26.00 -15.67 -6.95
N ALA A 145 26.87 -16.31 -6.17
CA ALA A 145 27.37 -17.66 -6.45
C ALA A 145 26.25 -18.71 -6.50
N SER A 146 25.16 -18.51 -5.75
CA SER A 146 24.02 -19.44 -5.74
C SER A 146 23.21 -19.45 -7.05
N GLY A 147 23.29 -18.38 -7.86
CA GLY A 147 22.52 -18.25 -9.10
C GLY A 147 20.99 -18.22 -8.93
N LEU A 148 20.47 -18.06 -7.70
CA LEU A 148 19.04 -18.13 -7.40
C LEU A 148 18.25 -16.88 -7.83
N SER A 149 18.91 -15.74 -8.01
CA SER A 149 18.26 -14.49 -8.44
C SER A 149 18.52 -14.21 -9.92
N ARG A 150 17.47 -13.76 -10.63
CA ARG A 150 17.59 -13.28 -12.03
C ARG A 150 18.25 -11.91 -12.17
N ALA A 151 18.43 -11.20 -11.06
CA ALA A 151 19.02 -9.86 -11.00
C ALA A 151 20.25 -9.87 -10.10
N PRO A 152 21.25 -9.00 -10.37
CA PRO A 152 22.42 -8.86 -9.52
C PRO A 152 22.02 -8.33 -8.14
N VAL A 153 22.69 -8.83 -7.10
CA VAL A 153 22.41 -8.48 -5.70
C VAL A 153 23.28 -7.31 -5.28
N GLY A 154 24.57 -7.39 -5.63
CA GLY A 154 25.57 -6.36 -5.43
C GLY A 154 25.44 -5.22 -6.45
N PRO A 155 26.13 -4.09 -6.20
CA PRO A 155 26.34 -3.09 -7.23
C PRO A 155 27.10 -3.75 -8.39
N GLU A 156 26.60 -3.63 -9.62
CA GLU A 156 27.23 -4.25 -10.79
C GLU A 156 28.70 -3.83 -10.88
N LYS A 157 29.62 -4.76 -10.58
CA LYS A 157 31.04 -4.62 -10.91
C LYS A 157 31.19 -4.76 -12.42
N GLY A 158 31.03 -3.66 -13.14
CA GLY A 158 31.28 -3.64 -14.58
C GLY A 158 30.61 -2.53 -15.38
N LYS A 159 29.64 -1.80 -14.83
CA LYS A 159 29.02 -0.67 -15.52
C LYS A 159 29.19 0.63 -14.74
N GLY A 160 30.12 1.44 -15.24
CA GLY A 160 30.14 2.88 -15.01
C GLY A 160 30.96 3.32 -13.80
N LYS A 161 32.12 3.91 -14.08
CA LYS A 161 32.70 4.94 -13.21
C LYS A 161 31.61 5.98 -12.82
N PRO A 162 31.74 6.69 -11.69
CA PRO A 162 30.87 7.82 -11.36
C PRO A 162 31.15 8.97 -12.34
N GLY A 163 30.57 8.89 -13.53
CA GLY A 163 30.69 9.89 -14.58
C GLY A 163 29.30 10.29 -15.02
N GLN A 164 28.86 11.47 -14.57
CA GLN A 164 27.90 12.45 -15.11
C GLN A 164 26.59 12.03 -15.84
N PHE A 165 26.35 10.75 -16.10
CA PHE A 165 25.23 10.16 -16.84
C PHE A 165 24.84 8.82 -16.20
N SER A 166 24.60 8.82 -14.89
CA SER A 166 24.05 7.65 -14.20
C SER A 166 22.53 7.61 -14.38
N SER A 167 22.04 6.51 -14.92
CA SER A 167 20.60 6.23 -14.98
C SER A 167 20.10 5.98 -13.56
N PRO A 168 18.87 6.39 -13.18
CA PRO A 168 18.27 6.06 -11.87
C PRO A 168 18.28 4.55 -11.54
N ARG A 169 18.50 3.72 -12.56
CA ARG A 169 18.58 2.27 -12.50
C ARG A 169 19.89 1.77 -11.85
N ASP A 170 20.96 2.57 -11.88
CA ASP A 170 22.27 2.20 -11.31
C ASP A 170 22.34 2.36 -9.78
N TRP A 171 21.37 3.08 -9.18
CA TRP A 171 21.24 3.17 -7.72
C TRP A 171 20.44 2.02 -7.11
N TYR A 172 19.78 1.19 -7.94
CA TYR A 172 18.95 0.09 -7.46
C TYR A 172 19.76 -1.21 -7.37
N SER A 173 20.68 -1.27 -6.41
CA SER A 173 21.29 -2.56 -6.04
C SER A 173 20.22 -3.48 -5.43
N GLY A 174 20.25 -4.77 -5.78
CA GLY A 174 19.34 -5.78 -5.22
C GLY A 174 19.36 -5.83 -3.68
N TRP A 175 20.45 -5.33 -3.08
CA TRP A 175 20.62 -5.12 -1.65
C TRP A 175 19.57 -4.20 -0.99
N SER A 176 18.96 -3.27 -1.73
CA SER A 176 17.86 -2.42 -1.21
C SER A 176 16.68 -3.24 -0.67
N CYS A 177 16.52 -4.48 -1.14
CA CYS A 177 15.52 -5.40 -0.64
C CYS A 177 15.82 -5.90 0.79
N MET A 178 17.07 -5.88 1.24
CA MET A 178 17.46 -6.31 2.59
C MET A 178 16.83 -5.44 3.68
N ALA A 179 16.70 -4.12 3.44
CA ALA A 179 16.00 -3.21 4.35
C ALA A 179 14.50 -3.58 4.48
N LYS A 180 13.88 -4.10 3.42
CA LYS A 180 12.51 -4.62 3.47
C LYS A 180 12.44 -5.92 4.27
N LEU A 181 13.42 -6.81 4.15
CA LEU A 181 13.49 -8.04 4.95
C LEU A 181 13.66 -7.74 6.45
N VAL A 182 14.49 -6.74 6.79
CA VAL A 182 14.67 -6.28 8.18
C VAL A 182 13.41 -5.63 8.73
N SER A 183 12.77 -4.71 7.99
CA SER A 183 11.52 -4.07 8.45
C SER A 183 10.34 -5.04 8.56
N LYS A 184 10.40 -6.19 7.89
CA LYS A 184 9.44 -7.29 8.02
C LYS A 184 9.86 -8.36 9.04
N ALA A 185 10.92 -8.11 9.80
CA ALA A 185 11.46 -9.00 10.82
C ALA A 185 11.85 -10.40 10.32
N LEU A 186 12.10 -10.57 9.02
CA LEU A 186 12.57 -11.85 8.45
C LEU A 186 14.09 -12.03 8.64
N VAL A 187 14.81 -10.92 8.72
CA VAL A 187 16.26 -10.89 8.95
C VAL A 187 16.53 -9.90 10.06
N ALA A 188 17.28 -10.30 11.08
CA ALA A 188 17.73 -9.37 12.12
C ALA A 188 19.03 -8.70 11.68
N LYS A 189 19.29 -7.48 12.15
CA LYS A 189 20.55 -6.77 11.96
C LYS A 189 21.19 -6.59 13.32
N SER A 190 22.31 -7.26 13.57
CA SER A 190 23.08 -7.11 14.80
C SER A 190 24.44 -6.47 14.50
N SER A 191 24.76 -5.36 15.17
CA SER A 191 26.05 -4.62 15.14
C SER A 191 26.38 -3.74 13.91
N CYS A 192 27.46 -2.96 14.05
CA CYS A 192 28.16 -2.19 13.02
C CYS A 192 29.65 -2.60 13.06
N PRO A 193 30.20 -3.29 12.03
CA PRO A 193 29.57 -3.60 10.74
C PRO A 193 28.42 -4.61 10.85
N ALA A 194 27.40 -4.44 10.00
CA ALA A 194 26.14 -5.19 10.07
C ALA A 194 26.33 -6.71 9.91
N LYS A 195 25.90 -7.46 10.92
CA LYS A 195 25.71 -8.92 10.87
C LYS A 195 24.23 -9.20 10.63
N HIS A 196 23.94 -10.15 9.73
CA HIS A 196 22.59 -10.48 9.32
C HIS A 196 22.24 -11.94 9.67
N PRO A 197 21.78 -12.22 10.91
CA PRO A 197 21.21 -13.52 11.26
C PRO A 197 19.75 -13.66 10.78
N LEU A 198 19.31 -14.90 10.54
CA LEU A 198 17.88 -15.20 10.38
C LEU A 198 17.12 -14.93 11.66
N SER A 199 15.91 -14.41 11.49
CA SER A 199 14.97 -14.19 12.60
C SER A 199 14.16 -15.47 12.84
N THR A 200 13.81 -15.75 14.09
CA THR A 200 13.00 -16.90 14.51
C THR A 200 11.59 -16.92 13.92
N SER A 201 11.16 -15.85 13.25
CA SER A 201 9.86 -15.76 12.55
C SER A 201 9.90 -16.18 11.07
N ALA A 202 11.05 -16.59 10.55
CA ALA A 202 11.22 -17.01 9.16
C ALA A 202 10.90 -18.50 8.96
N ASP A 203 9.62 -18.87 9.04
CA ASP A 203 9.15 -20.18 8.59
C ASP A 203 9.12 -20.19 7.05
N ILE A 204 10.15 -20.80 6.43
CA ILE A 204 10.22 -21.03 4.99
C ILE A 204 9.61 -22.40 4.71
N CYS A 205 8.31 -22.44 4.40
CA CYS A 205 7.62 -23.61 3.84
C CYS A 205 7.52 -23.51 2.32
#